data_AF-A0AAV9R947-F1
#
_entry.id   AF-A0AAV9R947-F1
#
_cell.length_a   1.000
_cell.length_b   1.000
_cell.length_c   1.000
_cell.angle_alpha   90.00
_cell.angle_beta   90.00
_cell.angle_gamma   90.00
#
_symmetry.space_group_name_H-M   'P 1'
#
loop_
_entity.id
_entity.type
_entity.pdbx_description
1 polymer ?
#
loop_
_entity_poly.entity_id
_entity_poly.type
_entity_poly.pdbx_seq_one_letter_code
_entity_poly.pdbx_strand_id
1 'polypeptide(L)'
;EHFTPECKFKESVFENYYVTYSSMLYRQTQSGRSWYIGINRDGHIMKGNRVKKTKAAAHFLPKVIEVAMYKEPSLHELASEPVSPPRKTAKTSDSPTLKNGRKEPPQADAS
;
A
#
# COMPACT_ATOMS: atom_id res chain seq x y z
N GLU A 1 25.71 -6.11 8.11
CA GLU A 1 24.31 -6.19 7.63
C GLU A 1 23.61 -7.33 8.36
N HIS A 2 22.32 -7.21 8.66
CA HIS A 2 21.58 -8.17 9.49
C HIS A 2 20.32 -8.64 8.77
N PHE A 3 19.92 -9.89 9.00
CA PHE A 3 18.61 -10.39 8.56
C PHE A 3 17.54 -9.93 9.56
N THR A 4 16.62 -9.09 9.11
CA THR A 4 15.55 -8.52 9.94
C THR A 4 14.17 -8.97 9.44
N PRO A 5 13.07 -8.71 10.17
CA PRO A 5 11.72 -8.95 9.66
C PRO A 5 11.40 -8.28 8.31
N GLU A 6 12.07 -7.16 7.97
CA GLU A 6 11.89 -6.49 6.66
C GLU A 6 12.47 -7.29 5.49
N CYS A 7 13.41 -8.20 5.77
CA CYS A 7 13.98 -9.10 4.75
C CYS A 7 13.04 -10.26 4.39
N LYS A 8 11.92 -10.44 5.11
CA LYS A 8 10.98 -11.54 4.89
C LYS A 8 9.92 -11.16 3.85
N PHE A 9 9.85 -11.96 2.79
CA PHE A 9 8.83 -11.83 1.75
C PHE A 9 7.94 -13.07 1.71
N LYS A 10 6.64 -12.86 1.54
CA LYS A 10 5.70 -13.92 1.18
C LYS A 10 5.77 -14.14 -0.32
N GLU A 11 6.19 -15.34 -0.72
CA GLU A 11 6.07 -15.83 -2.09
C GLU A 11 4.61 -16.25 -2.36
N SER A 12 4.09 -15.93 -3.54
CA SER A 12 2.76 -16.35 -3.98
C SER A 12 2.67 -16.45 -5.49
N VAL A 13 1.98 -17.47 -5.97
CA VAL A 13 1.68 -17.64 -7.39
C VAL A 13 0.56 -16.68 -7.81
N PHE A 14 0.67 -16.16 -9.03
CA PHE A 14 -0.35 -15.35 -9.69
C PHE A 14 -0.70 -15.95 -11.06
N GLU A 15 -2.01 -16.17 -11.28
CA GLU A 15 -2.58 -16.77 -12.50
C GLU A 15 -1.93 -18.09 -12.94
N ASN A 16 -1.23 -18.79 -12.03
CA ASN A 16 -0.50 -20.03 -12.29
C ASN A 16 0.75 -19.91 -13.20
N TYR A 17 1.19 -18.69 -13.52
CA TYR A 17 2.35 -18.46 -14.41
C TYR A 17 3.47 -17.63 -13.77
N TYR A 18 3.13 -16.75 -12.83
CA TYR A 18 4.08 -15.81 -12.27
C TYR A 18 4.23 -15.99 -10.77
N VAL A 19 5.43 -15.69 -10.27
CA VAL A 19 5.71 -15.56 -8.84
C VAL A 19 5.67 -14.09 -8.46
N THR A 20 5.08 -13.81 -7.31
CA THR A 20 5.01 -12.48 -6.70
C THR A 20 5.60 -12.54 -5.29
N TYR A 21 6.32 -11.49 -4.91
CA TYR A 21 6.91 -11.33 -3.59
C TYR A 21 6.30 -10.13 -2.90
N SER A 22 5.65 -10.34 -1.76
CA SER A 22 5.05 -9.26 -0.96
C SER A 22 5.70 -9.14 0.40
N SER A 23 5.79 -7.91 0.92
CA SER A 23 6.31 -7.70 2.27
C SER A 23 5.45 -8.45 3.29
N MET A 24 6.11 -9.11 4.24
CA MET A 24 5.44 -9.70 5.40
C MET A 24 4.96 -8.63 6.38
N LEU A 25 5.67 -7.50 6.47
CA LEU A 25 5.43 -6.42 7.43
C LEU A 25 4.55 -5.30 6.88
N TYR A 26 4.75 -4.89 5.62
CA TYR A 26 4.16 -3.66 5.08
C TYR A 26 2.97 -3.90 4.14
N ARG A 27 1.87 -3.21 4.45
CA ARG A 27 0.61 -3.24 3.70
C ARG A 27 -0.04 -1.86 3.77
N GLN A 28 -0.94 -1.53 2.84
CA GLN A 28 -1.72 -0.31 2.89
C GLN A 28 -2.73 -0.37 4.03
N THR A 29 -2.68 0.57 4.98
CA THR A 29 -3.45 0.53 6.24
C THR A 29 -4.95 0.42 6.03
N GLN A 30 -5.51 1.15 5.06
CA GLN A 30 -6.96 1.19 4.85
C GLN A 30 -7.47 -0.03 4.06
N SER A 31 -6.80 -0.43 2.99
CA SER A 31 -7.27 -1.49 2.09
C SER A 31 -6.71 -2.88 2.40
N GLY A 32 -5.73 -2.99 3.30
CA GLY A 32 -4.99 -4.22 3.58
C GLY A 32 -4.10 -4.70 2.43
N ARG A 33 -4.04 -3.97 1.31
CA ARG A 33 -3.30 -4.37 0.11
C ARG A 33 -1.81 -4.43 0.42
N SER A 34 -1.20 -5.60 0.19
CA SER A 34 0.24 -5.79 0.40
C SER A 34 1.08 -4.85 -0.47
N TRP A 35 2.29 -4.56 0.00
CA TRP A 35 3.33 -3.97 -0.83
C TRP A 35 4.10 -5.10 -1.51
N TYR A 36 4.49 -4.90 -2.77
CA TYR A 36 5.15 -5.91 -3.58
C TYR A 36 6.52 -5.42 -4.04
N ILE A 37 7.48 -6.32 -4.17
CA ILE A 37 8.68 -6.05 -4.97
C ILE A 37 8.21 -5.80 -6.40
N GLY A 38 8.77 -4.77 -7.04
CA GLY A 38 8.48 -4.55 -8.45
C GLY A 38 9.53 -3.73 -9.17
N ILE A 39 9.64 -4.01 -10.46
CA ILE A 39 10.57 -3.37 -11.40
C ILE A 39 9.73 -2.79 -12.54
N ASN A 40 10.02 -1.56 -12.96
CA ASN A 40 9.32 -0.93 -14.08
C ASN A 40 9.83 -1.46 -15.43
N ARG A 41 9.25 -0.97 -16.53
CA ARG A 41 9.64 -1.40 -17.89
C ARG A 41 11.10 -1.08 -18.24
N ASP A 42 11.67 -0.06 -17.60
CA ASP A 42 13.05 0.39 -17.82
C ASP A 42 14.06 -0.36 -16.94
N GLY A 43 13.61 -1.30 -16.09
CA GLY A 43 14.48 -2.05 -15.18
C GLY A 43 14.73 -1.35 -13.84
N HIS A 44 14.07 -0.23 -13.55
CA HIS A 44 14.22 0.49 -12.28
C HIS A 44 13.28 -0.01 -11.19
N ILE A 45 13.78 0.03 -9.94
CA ILE A 45 13.05 -0.39 -8.75
C ILE A 45 11.82 0.51 -8.53
N MET A 46 10.69 -0.09 -8.15
CA MET A 46 9.47 0.62 -7.81
C MET A 46 9.18 0.56 -6.31
N LYS A 47 8.69 1.67 -5.75
CA LYS A 47 8.25 1.73 -4.35
C LYS A 47 7.10 0.73 -4.12
N GLY A 48 7.23 -0.13 -3.11
CA GLY A 48 6.34 -1.30 -2.98
C GLY A 48 4.85 -1.00 -2.85
N ASN A 49 4.48 0.16 -2.31
CA ASN A 49 3.08 0.61 -2.24
C ASN A 49 2.46 0.95 -3.61
N ARG A 50 3.29 1.27 -4.61
CA ARG A 50 2.90 1.57 -5.99
C ARG A 50 2.77 0.32 -6.86
N VAL A 51 3.34 -0.80 -6.43
CA VAL A 51 3.29 -2.08 -7.14
C VAL A 51 1.99 -2.82 -6.79
N LYS A 52 1.30 -3.33 -7.81
CA LYS A 52 0.04 -4.08 -7.66
C LYS A 52 0.26 -5.52 -8.12
N LYS A 53 -0.32 -6.49 -7.40
CA LYS A 53 -0.25 -7.94 -7.73
C LYS A 53 -0.63 -8.25 -9.19
N THR A 54 -1.61 -7.52 -9.73
CA THR A 54 -2.16 -7.72 -11.08
C THR A 54 -1.39 -7.01 -12.19
N LYS A 55 -0.24 -6.40 -11.89
CA LYS A 55 0.57 -5.66 -12.86
C LYS A 55 1.88 -6.38 -13.12
N ALA A 56 2.31 -6.38 -14.38
CA ALA A 56 3.56 -7.02 -14.83
C ALA A 56 4.79 -6.63 -14.02
N ALA A 57 4.84 -5.41 -13.47
CA ALA A 57 5.91 -4.98 -12.59
C ALA A 57 6.13 -5.88 -11.36
N ALA A 58 5.11 -6.63 -10.92
CA ALA A 58 5.18 -7.56 -9.79
C ALA A 58 5.44 -9.02 -10.20
N HIS A 59 5.49 -9.31 -11.50
CA HIS A 59 5.48 -10.65 -12.05
C HIS A 59 6.90 -11.11 -12.35
N PHE A 60 7.39 -12.07 -11.59
CA PHE A 60 8.72 -12.64 -11.74
C PHE A 60 8.64 -14.10 -12.20
N LEU A 61 9.62 -14.51 -13.00
CA LEU A 61 9.84 -15.90 -13.38
C LEU A 61 11.20 -16.35 -12.84
N PRO A 62 11.24 -17.09 -11.72
CA PRO A 62 12.49 -17.59 -11.16
C PRO A 62 13.20 -18.51 -12.16
N LYS A 63 14.44 -18.17 -12.50
CA LYS A 63 15.34 -19.06 -13.24
C LYS A 63 16.21 -19.79 -12.22
N VAL A 64 15.87 -21.05 -11.95
CA VAL A 64 16.64 -21.90 -11.03
C VAL A 64 17.99 -22.21 -11.66
N ILE A 65 19.08 -22.03 -10.91
CA ILE A 65 20.45 -22.35 -11.34
C ILE A 65 20.83 -23.71 -10.77
N GLU A 66 20.97 -23.79 -9.44
CA GLU A 66 21.26 -25.00 -8.70
C GLU A 66 20.59 -24.97 -7.33
N VAL A 67 20.41 -26.15 -6.73
CA VAL A 67 19.93 -26.28 -5.35
C VAL A 67 21.13 -26.17 -4.42
N ALA A 68 21.04 -25.29 -3.42
CA ALA A 68 22.08 -25.09 -2.43
C ALA A 68 21.51 -25.13 -1.02
N MET A 69 22.33 -25.63 -0.09
CA MET A 69 22.01 -25.64 1.34
C MET A 69 22.50 -24.35 1.98
N TYR A 70 21.60 -23.64 2.65
CA TYR A 70 21.94 -22.42 3.38
C TYR A 70 21.69 -22.62 4.86
N LYS A 71 22.55 -22.04 5.70
CA LYS A 71 22.26 -21.93 7.13
C LYS A 71 21.12 -20.94 7.33
N GLU A 72 20.20 -21.27 8.24
CA GLU A 72 19.14 -20.33 8.62
C GLU A 72 19.77 -19.03 9.17
N PRO A 73 19.42 -17.85 8.61
CA PRO A 73 19.99 -16.59 9.05
C PRO A 73 19.47 -16.21 10.45
N SER A 74 20.32 -15.65 11.29
CA SER A 74 19.91 -15.15 12.61
C SER A 74 19.01 -13.92 12.46
N LEU A 75 17.83 -13.99 13.08
CA LEU A 75 16.87 -12.89 13.07
C LEU A 75 17.29 -11.79 14.05
N HIS A 76 17.43 -10.57 13.54
CA HIS A 76 17.70 -9.38 14.32
C HIS A 76 16.47 -8.47 14.35
N GLU A 77 16.18 -7.89 15.51
CA GLU A 77 15.07 -6.96 15.66
C GLU A 77 15.33 -5.65 14.91
N LEU A 78 14.25 -5.01 14.48
CA LEU A 78 14.32 -3.65 13.97
C LEU A 78 14.56 -2.72 15.15
N ALA A 79 15.44 -1.74 15.00
CA ALA A 79 15.51 -0.64 15.95
C ALA A 79 14.12 0.00 16.03
N SER A 80 13.58 0.17 17.24
CA SER A 80 12.31 0.86 17.43
C SER A 80 12.47 2.29 16.94
N GLU A 81 11.84 2.63 15.82
CA GLU A 81 11.67 4.03 15.41
C GLU A 81 10.99 4.79 16.56
N PRO A 82 11.49 5.98 16.96
CA PRO A 82 10.80 6.78 17.96
C PRO A 82 9.40 7.10 17.43
N VAL A 83 8.39 6.72 18.20
CA VAL A 83 6.97 6.94 17.89
C VAL A 83 6.76 8.43 17.59
N SER A 84 6.70 8.80 16.31
CA SER A 84 6.34 10.15 15.91
C SER A 84 4.89 10.40 16.35
N PRO A 85 4.60 11.49 17.09
CA PRO A 85 3.29 11.70 17.69
C PRO A 85 2.18 11.81 16.63
N PRO A 86 0.94 11.39 16.96
CA PRO A 86 -0.18 11.45 16.02
C PRO A 86 -0.39 12.88 15.52
N ARG A 87 -0.39 13.04 14.20
CA ARG A 87 -0.70 14.30 13.52
C ARG A 87 -2.10 14.75 13.97
N LYS A 88 -2.17 15.83 14.77
CA LYS A 88 -3.43 16.45 15.18
C LYS A 88 -4.27 16.74 13.93
N THR A 89 -5.48 16.20 13.86
CA THR A 89 -6.48 16.64 12.91
C THR A 89 -6.82 18.09 13.24
N ALA A 90 -6.63 18.99 12.28
CA ALA A 90 -7.05 20.37 12.43
C ALA A 90 -8.58 20.40 12.51
N LYS A 91 -9.14 20.69 13.68
CA LYS A 91 -10.53 21.12 13.84
C LYS A 91 -10.60 22.57 13.39
N THR A 92 -11.13 22.82 12.20
CA THR A 92 -11.61 24.15 11.81
C THR A 92 -13.03 24.34 12.34
N SER A 93 -13.11 25.15 13.40
CA SER A 93 -14.01 26.31 13.57
C SER A 93 -15.52 26.14 13.43
N ASP A 94 -16.20 26.54 14.51
CA ASP A 94 -17.65 26.71 14.67
C ASP A 94 -18.15 28.06 14.07
N SER A 95 -19.18 27.98 13.20
CA SER A 95 -20.35 28.88 12.92
C SER A 95 -20.19 30.41 12.69
N PRO A 96 -21.16 31.18 12.09
CA PRO A 96 -22.58 30.87 11.81
C PRO A 96 -23.19 31.33 10.44
N THR A 97 -24.44 30.90 10.27
CA THR A 97 -25.57 31.25 9.38
C THR A 97 -25.57 32.61 8.64
N LEU A 98 -25.76 32.58 7.32
CA LEU A 98 -26.27 33.70 6.52
C LEU A 98 -27.52 33.29 5.73
N LYS A 99 -28.58 34.09 5.91
CA LYS A 99 -29.92 33.96 5.35
C LYS A 99 -29.89 34.20 3.84
N ASN A 100 -30.47 33.30 3.05
CA ASN A 100 -30.82 33.60 1.66
C ASN A 100 -32.34 33.57 1.50
N GLY A 101 -32.91 34.77 1.33
CA GLY A 101 -34.31 34.96 0.98
C GLY A 101 -34.61 34.37 -0.40
N ARG A 102 -35.54 33.43 -0.45
CA ARG A 102 -36.17 33.00 -1.70
C ARG A 102 -37.35 33.93 -1.97
N LYS A 103 -37.27 34.66 -3.09
CA LYS A 103 -38.42 35.29 -3.74
C LYS A 103 -39.28 34.18 -4.36
N GLU A 104 -40.57 34.17 -4.02
CA GLU A 104 -41.60 33.40 -4.71
C GLU A 104 -41.91 34.03 -6.08
N PRO A 105 -42.20 33.20 -7.10
CA PRO A 105 -43.07 33.59 -8.20
C PRO A 105 -44.44 32.88 -8.12
N PRO A 106 -45.48 33.43 -8.79
CA PRO A 106 -46.87 33.30 -8.39
C PRO A 106 -47.57 32.02 -8.86
N GLN A 107 -48.63 31.73 -8.11
CA GLN A 107 -49.67 30.71 -8.27
C GLN A 107 -50.34 30.75 -9.65
N ALA A 108 -50.44 29.59 -10.30
CA ALA A 108 -51.38 29.32 -11.37
C ALA A 108 -52.31 28.19 -10.90
N ASP A 109 -53.58 28.51 -10.75
CA ASP A 109 -54.66 27.62 -10.37
C ASP A 109 -55.22 26.93 -11.63
N ALA A 110 -55.36 25.61 -11.60
CA ALA A 110 -56.06 24.85 -12.63
C ALA A 110 -56.64 23.55 -12.03
N SER A 111 -57.97 23.56 -11.95
CA SER A 111 -58.94 22.47 -11.71
C SER A 111 -59.21 22.04 -10.27
#